data_AF-S3NQ07-F1
#
_entry.id   AF-S3NQ07-F1
#
_cell.length_a   1.000
_cell.length_b   1.000
_cell.length_c   1.000
_cell.angle_alpha   90.00
_cell.angle_beta   90.00
_cell.angle_gamma   90.00
#
_symmetry.space_group_name_H-M   'P 1'
#
loop_
_entity.id
_entity.type
_entity.pdbx_description
1 polymer ?
#
loop_
_entity_poly.entity_id
_entity_poly.type
_entity_poly.pdbx_seq_one_letter_code
_entity_poly.pdbx_strand_id
1 'polypeptide(L)'
;MRSSLSLFMLLCIAIPYSSHASHGKPLVKNNVTTVTSSSQSLPINTKALDEQFESQVFSYNDALHYLYEEKMQLSQLKAYQQDLQQGQVIFSVLANQLDVDNYDHMRFINNYATLLSNYAELLDRQYCYQQSLGYWQQSDEVYQAGKIYQNKYPTLAYNQSLNFARQSVFYRKNKDQTQRLELLKQAEQISRALVKNHPLDTSFQQHHLNVLLDQLDIYQQQADSYNQQKFLFDQLNPSYFKVLKRQNMVSDFGNTMIFIQKYYRYLYIHDPNQAMQWLNQQHDFIENYRSRQRELSQREKEFLAGYYAANRQFDLAMSYLEQLDPEEDDATSVRDFKSMDPLYANIRYTPAFQLWLNNYEKHYLVQQKQKQCRIPTL
;
A
#
# COMPACT_ATOMS: atom_id res chain seq x y z
N MET A 1 4.46 20.97 17.87
CA MET A 1 4.77 20.46 16.53
C MET A 1 4.38 19.00 16.53
N ARG A 2 3.19 18.70 16.00
CA ARG A 2 2.59 17.36 15.96
C ARG A 2 2.60 16.95 14.49
N SER A 3 3.22 15.82 14.21
CA SER A 3 3.43 15.24 12.89
C SER A 3 2.11 14.77 12.28
N SER A 4 1.86 15.16 11.03
CA SER A 4 0.73 14.76 10.19
C SER A 4 0.79 13.26 9.90
N LEU A 5 -0.27 12.53 10.24
CA LEU A 5 -0.42 11.11 9.90
C LEU A 5 -0.67 10.95 8.39
N SER A 6 0.35 10.52 7.64
CA SER A 6 0.19 10.09 6.25
C SER A 6 -0.42 8.69 6.17
N LEU A 7 -1.72 8.65 5.87
CA LEU A 7 -2.53 7.45 5.69
C LEU A 7 -2.19 6.76 4.35
N PHE A 8 -1.08 6.02 4.29
CA PHE A 8 -0.78 5.10 3.19
C PHE A 8 -1.21 3.68 3.58
N MET A 9 -2.18 3.13 2.83
CA MET A 9 -2.69 1.74 2.95
C MET A 9 -2.82 1.21 4.40
N LEU A 10 -3.44 1.97 5.29
CA LEU A 10 -4.05 1.40 6.49
C LEU A 10 -5.40 0.76 6.10
N LEU A 11 -5.32 -0.38 5.40
CA LEU A 11 -6.38 -1.37 5.55
C LEU A 11 -6.15 -2.01 6.92
N CYS A 12 -6.92 -1.56 7.92
CA CYS A 12 -7.04 -2.30 9.16
C CYS A 12 -7.30 -3.77 8.81
N ILE A 13 -6.38 -4.65 9.22
CA ILE A 13 -6.58 -6.10 9.20
C ILE A 13 -7.67 -6.39 10.24
N ALA A 14 -8.93 -6.26 9.82
CA ALA A 14 -10.04 -6.89 10.51
C ALA A 14 -10.23 -8.25 9.83
N ILE A 15 -9.70 -9.30 10.44
CA ILE A 15 -10.05 -10.68 10.13
C ILE A 15 -11.58 -10.80 10.35
N PRO A 16 -12.40 -11.08 9.32
CA PRO A 16 -13.82 -11.31 9.56
C PRO A 16 -13.98 -12.65 10.27
N TYR A 17 -14.20 -12.60 11.59
CA TYR A 17 -14.62 -13.74 12.40
C TYR A 17 -16.01 -14.19 11.93
N SER A 18 -16.12 -15.36 11.31
CA SER A 18 -17.38 -16.11 11.25
C SER A 18 -17.23 -17.39 12.07
N SER A 19 -17.77 -17.38 13.28
CA SER A 19 -17.85 -18.55 14.13
C SER A 19 -18.97 -19.46 13.64
N HIS A 20 -18.62 -20.53 12.93
CA HIS A 20 -19.50 -21.69 12.77
C HIS A 20 -18.89 -22.87 13.52
N ALA A 21 -19.20 -22.95 14.81
CA ALA A 21 -19.04 -24.15 15.60
C ALA A 21 -20.03 -25.20 15.10
N SER A 22 -19.55 -26.23 14.41
CA SER A 22 -20.35 -27.45 14.17
C SER A 22 -19.94 -28.51 15.20
N HIS A 23 -20.92 -28.89 16.04
CA HIS A 23 -20.83 -30.02 16.94
C HIS A 23 -20.93 -31.33 16.14
N GLY A 24 -19.88 -32.15 16.17
CA GLY A 24 -19.89 -33.53 15.69
C GLY A 24 -19.36 -34.49 16.77
N LYS A 25 -20.22 -35.41 17.22
CA LYS A 25 -19.93 -36.47 18.21
C LYS A 25 -18.95 -37.54 17.65
N PRO A 26 -18.27 -38.32 18.50
CA PRO A 26 -17.21 -39.22 18.10
C PRO A 26 -17.73 -40.58 17.61
N LEU A 27 -17.06 -41.17 16.62
CA LEU A 27 -17.24 -42.57 16.23
C LEU A 27 -15.95 -43.38 16.45
N VAL A 28 -16.14 -44.37 17.33
CA VAL A 28 -15.45 -45.61 17.69
C VAL A 28 -14.26 -46.09 16.82
N LYS A 29 -13.23 -46.50 17.58
CA LYS A 29 -12.02 -47.29 17.28
C LYS A 29 -12.19 -48.40 16.22
N ASN A 30 -11.13 -48.60 15.43
CA ASN A 30 -10.63 -49.93 15.11
C ASN A 30 -9.09 -49.93 15.02
N ASN A 31 -8.49 -50.88 15.73
CA ASN A 31 -7.06 -51.15 15.79
C ASN A 31 -6.60 -51.89 14.53
N VAL A 32 -5.50 -51.43 13.91
CA VAL A 32 -4.58 -52.30 13.16
C VAL A 32 -3.14 -51.83 13.44
N THR A 33 -2.41 -52.64 14.19
CA THR A 33 -0.94 -52.66 14.31
C THR A 33 -0.40 -53.25 13.00
N THR A 34 0.57 -52.71 12.27
CA THR A 34 2.05 -52.70 12.45
C THR A 34 2.56 -52.15 11.08
N VAL A 35 3.57 -51.29 10.94
CA VAL A 35 5.02 -51.57 11.02
C VAL A 35 5.76 -50.21 11.02
N THR A 36 6.78 -50.16 11.85
CA THR A 36 7.74 -49.08 12.09
C THR A 36 8.53 -48.63 10.85
N SER A 37 8.47 -47.34 10.53
CA SER A 37 9.59 -46.59 9.96
C SER A 37 9.83 -45.35 10.82
N SER A 38 10.90 -45.40 11.62
CA SER A 38 11.30 -44.31 12.52
C SER A 38 11.88 -43.14 11.72
N SER A 39 11.02 -42.24 11.25
CA SER A 39 11.36 -40.82 11.16
C SER A 39 10.72 -40.16 12.38
N GLN A 40 11.52 -39.87 13.41
CA GLN A 40 11.07 -39.04 14.53
C GLN A 40 10.84 -37.61 14.01
N SER A 41 9.69 -37.35 13.40
CA SER A 41 9.14 -36.00 13.36
C SER A 41 8.61 -35.73 14.76
N LEU A 42 9.30 -34.86 15.51
CA LEU A 42 8.72 -34.26 16.71
C LEU A 42 7.31 -33.77 16.36
N PRO A 43 6.25 -34.14 17.12
CA PRO A 43 4.94 -33.58 16.92
C PRO A 43 5.02 -32.12 17.36
N ILE A 44 5.27 -31.23 16.39
CA ILE A 44 5.16 -29.80 16.61
C ILE A 44 3.71 -29.56 16.98
N ASN A 45 3.48 -29.10 18.21
CA ASN A 45 2.16 -28.75 18.67
C ASN A 45 1.72 -27.47 17.95
N THR A 46 1.23 -27.62 16.72
CA THR A 46 0.88 -26.51 15.83
C THR A 46 -0.04 -25.53 16.52
N LYS A 47 -0.98 -25.99 17.34
CA LYS A 47 -1.97 -25.16 18.06
C LYS A 47 -1.34 -24.18 19.07
N ALA A 48 -0.37 -24.61 19.87
CA ALA A 48 0.29 -23.72 20.82
C ALA A 48 1.18 -22.68 20.12
N LEU A 49 1.79 -23.05 18.99
CA LEU A 49 2.53 -22.12 18.15
C LEU A 49 1.58 -21.15 17.43
N ASP A 50 0.42 -21.64 16.99
CA ASP A 50 -0.59 -20.86 16.31
C ASP A 50 -1.16 -19.74 17.19
N GLU A 51 -1.41 -20.03 18.46
CA GLU A 51 -1.83 -19.05 19.47
C GLU A 51 -0.72 -18.02 19.74
N GLN A 52 0.56 -18.43 19.72
CA GLN A 52 1.71 -17.53 19.83
C GLN A 52 1.79 -16.57 18.62
N PHE A 53 1.69 -17.07 17.39
CA PHE A 53 1.72 -16.23 16.18
C PHE A 53 0.53 -15.31 16.05
N GLU A 54 -0.69 -15.75 16.40
CA GLU A 54 -1.86 -14.87 16.41
C GLU A 54 -1.71 -13.74 17.42
N SER A 55 -1.26 -14.04 18.65
CA SER A 55 -1.02 -13.01 19.66
C SER A 55 0.02 -11.99 19.20
N GLN A 56 1.01 -12.45 18.44
CA GLN A 56 2.07 -11.62 17.90
C GLN A 56 1.59 -10.77 16.71
N VAL A 57 0.84 -11.32 15.75
CA VAL A 57 0.28 -10.56 14.60
C VAL A 57 -0.67 -9.46 15.04
N PHE A 58 -1.50 -9.71 16.05
CA PHE A 58 -2.33 -8.66 16.65
C PHE A 58 -1.47 -7.59 17.34
N SER A 59 -0.45 -7.98 18.12
CA SER A 59 0.51 -7.06 18.72
C SER A 59 1.30 -6.23 17.68
N TYR A 60 1.52 -6.75 16.47
CA TYR A 60 2.25 -6.04 15.42
C TYR A 60 1.42 -5.08 14.58
N ASN A 61 0.13 -5.31 14.40
CA ASN A 61 -0.74 -4.29 13.81
C ASN A 61 -0.79 -3.05 14.72
N ASP A 62 -0.73 -3.25 16.03
CA ASP A 62 -0.53 -2.18 17.00
C ASP A 62 0.89 -1.61 16.93
N ALA A 63 1.93 -2.43 16.73
CA ALA A 63 3.31 -1.96 16.55
C ALA A 63 3.50 -1.10 15.28
N LEU A 64 2.84 -1.43 14.16
CA LEU A 64 2.82 -0.60 12.96
C LEU A 64 2.30 0.81 13.27
N HIS A 65 1.28 0.93 14.13
CA HIS A 65 0.78 2.22 14.58
C HIS A 65 1.83 3.01 15.39
N TYR A 66 2.61 2.35 16.26
CA TYR A 66 3.74 2.96 16.98
C TYR A 66 4.94 3.29 16.08
N LEU A 67 5.11 2.54 14.98
CA LEU A 67 6.17 2.71 13.98
C LEU A 67 5.96 3.94 13.09
N TYR A 68 4.71 4.34 12.83
CA TYR A 68 4.40 5.59 12.10
C TYR A 68 4.89 6.85 12.82
N GLU A 69 5.14 6.78 14.13
CA GLU A 69 5.57 7.95 14.91
C GLU A 69 7.10 8.16 15.00
N GLU A 70 7.94 7.40 14.26
CA GLU A 70 9.42 7.42 14.38
C GLU A 70 9.94 7.19 15.82
N LYS A 71 9.10 6.66 16.73
CA LYS A 71 9.41 6.50 18.17
C LYS A 71 9.85 5.09 18.55
N MET A 72 10.10 4.21 17.57
CA MET A 72 10.46 2.83 17.90
C MET A 72 11.80 2.81 18.65
N GLN A 73 11.74 2.37 19.91
CA GLN A 73 12.95 2.25 20.72
C GLN A 73 13.80 1.09 20.20
N LEU A 74 15.13 1.20 20.31
CA LEU A 74 16.07 0.14 19.92
C LEU A 74 15.72 -1.23 20.52
N SER A 75 15.12 -1.25 21.71
CA SER A 75 14.61 -2.47 22.36
C SER A 75 13.48 -3.15 21.58
N GLN A 76 12.55 -2.38 21.01
CA GLN A 76 11.43 -2.89 20.21
C GLN A 76 11.93 -3.41 18.86
N LEU A 77 12.90 -2.73 18.24
CA LEU A 77 13.54 -3.20 17.00
C LEU A 77 14.25 -4.55 17.21
N LYS A 78 14.93 -4.72 18.35
CA LYS A 78 15.58 -5.99 18.72
C LYS A 78 14.57 -7.11 18.95
N ALA A 79 13.47 -6.84 19.62
CA ALA A 79 12.38 -7.82 19.78
C ALA A 79 11.87 -8.26 18.41
N TYR A 80 11.61 -7.30 17.51
CA TYR A 80 11.16 -7.58 16.15
C TYR A 80 12.12 -8.48 15.36
N GLN A 81 13.43 -8.26 15.47
CA GLN A 81 14.44 -9.14 14.85
C GLN A 81 14.44 -10.54 15.46
N GLN A 82 14.24 -10.67 16.77
CA GLN A 82 14.13 -11.98 17.42
C GLN A 82 12.92 -12.75 16.93
N ASP A 83 11.78 -12.08 16.76
CA ASP A 83 10.55 -12.69 16.26
C ASP A 83 10.71 -13.15 14.80
N LEU A 84 11.40 -12.36 13.97
CA LEU A 84 11.76 -12.76 12.60
C LEU A 84 12.66 -14.01 12.57
N GLN A 85 13.65 -14.09 13.46
CA GLN A 85 14.54 -15.25 13.57
C GLN A 85 13.78 -16.50 14.02
N GLN A 86 12.89 -16.38 15.01
CA GLN A 86 12.05 -17.48 15.46
C GLN A 86 11.12 -17.95 14.33
N GLY A 87 10.48 -17.01 13.64
CA GLY A 87 9.64 -17.29 12.47
C GLY A 87 10.40 -18.02 11.37
N GLN A 88 11.65 -17.64 11.08
CA GLN A 88 12.49 -18.30 10.08
C GLN A 88 12.77 -19.76 10.44
N VAL A 89 13.09 -20.03 11.70
CA VAL A 89 13.30 -21.40 12.21
C VAL A 89 12.03 -22.22 11.98
N ILE A 90 10.87 -21.70 12.37
CA ILE A 90 9.60 -22.42 12.26
C ILE A 90 9.22 -22.64 10.80
N PHE A 91 9.36 -21.61 9.96
CA PHE A 91 9.10 -21.72 8.54
C PHE A 91 9.99 -22.79 7.88
N SER A 92 11.28 -22.87 8.25
CA SER A 92 12.17 -23.92 7.73
C SER A 92 11.69 -25.33 8.06
N VAL A 93 11.02 -25.52 9.20
CA VAL A 93 10.47 -26.83 9.58
C VAL A 93 9.16 -27.10 8.84
N LEU A 94 8.27 -26.10 8.77
CA LEU A 94 6.98 -26.21 8.08
C LEU A 94 7.12 -26.36 6.58
N ALA A 95 8.11 -25.72 5.95
CA ALA A 95 8.36 -25.79 4.51
C ALA A 95 8.56 -27.23 4.02
N ASN A 96 9.10 -28.10 4.88
CA ASN A 96 9.30 -29.52 4.60
C ASN A 96 8.03 -30.37 4.86
N GLN A 97 6.93 -29.76 5.28
CA GLN A 97 5.66 -30.40 5.67
C GLN A 97 4.44 -29.78 4.97
N LEU A 98 4.66 -28.98 3.91
CA LEU A 98 3.60 -28.21 3.24
C LEU A 98 2.58 -29.06 2.47
N ASP A 99 2.78 -30.36 2.30
CA ASP A 99 1.88 -31.22 1.50
C ASP A 99 0.52 -31.53 2.15
N VAL A 100 0.23 -30.97 3.33
CA VAL A 100 -1.02 -31.21 4.07
C VAL A 100 -1.83 -29.92 4.21
N ASP A 101 -3.05 -29.91 3.68
CA ASP A 101 -4.04 -28.82 3.83
C ASP A 101 -4.38 -28.60 5.31
N ASN A 102 -3.65 -27.67 5.93
CA ASN A 102 -3.80 -27.30 7.33
C ASN A 102 -4.04 -25.79 7.44
N TYR A 103 -5.19 -25.42 8.05
CA TYR A 103 -5.55 -24.03 8.31
C TYR A 103 -4.48 -23.29 9.12
N ASP A 104 -3.90 -23.97 10.12
CA ASP A 104 -2.89 -23.43 11.01
C ASP A 104 -1.60 -23.07 10.22
N HIS A 105 -1.17 -23.95 9.31
CA HIS A 105 -0.03 -23.69 8.43
C HIS A 105 -0.25 -22.46 7.55
N MET A 106 -1.44 -22.33 6.94
CA MET A 106 -1.79 -21.17 6.14
C MET A 106 -1.74 -19.89 6.97
N ARG A 107 -2.30 -19.93 8.19
CA ARG A 107 -2.34 -18.79 9.09
C ARG A 107 -0.94 -18.35 9.49
N PHE A 108 -0.07 -19.29 9.87
CA PHE A 108 1.34 -19.01 10.13
C PHE A 108 2.04 -18.36 8.93
N ILE A 109 1.92 -18.96 7.74
CA ILE A 109 2.54 -18.45 6.50
C ILE A 109 2.11 -17.00 6.25
N ASN A 110 0.80 -16.75 6.30
CA ASN A 110 0.25 -15.42 6.06
C ASN A 110 0.83 -14.38 7.04
N ASN A 111 0.86 -14.76 8.32
CA ASN A 111 1.30 -13.91 9.41
C ASN A 111 2.81 -13.60 9.34
N TYR A 112 3.62 -14.63 9.10
CA TYR A 112 5.07 -14.49 9.01
C TYR A 112 5.49 -13.69 7.77
N ALA A 113 4.87 -13.94 6.61
CA ALA A 113 5.13 -13.15 5.40
C ALA A 113 4.76 -11.68 5.60
N THR A 114 3.61 -11.40 6.24
CA THR A 114 3.20 -10.04 6.59
C THR A 114 4.21 -9.35 7.50
N LEU A 115 4.76 -10.08 8.50
CA LEU A 115 5.79 -9.56 9.40
C LEU A 115 7.07 -9.18 8.64
N LEU A 116 7.52 -10.02 7.72
CA LEU A 116 8.67 -9.75 6.85
C LEU A 116 8.44 -8.49 6.00
N SER A 117 7.27 -8.36 5.37
CA SER A 117 6.88 -7.17 4.59
C SER A 117 6.92 -5.89 5.42
N ASN A 118 6.34 -5.94 6.62
CA ASN A 118 6.31 -4.80 7.54
C ASN A 118 7.72 -4.38 7.97
N TYR A 119 8.61 -5.35 8.20
CA TYR A 119 10.01 -5.06 8.52
C TYR A 119 10.75 -4.42 7.35
N ALA A 120 10.51 -4.94 6.16
CA ALA A 120 11.11 -4.42 4.96
C ALA A 120 10.72 -2.95 4.75
N GLU A 121 9.44 -2.61 4.96
CA GLU A 121 8.98 -1.22 4.91
C GLU A 121 9.61 -0.34 6.02
N LEU A 122 9.76 -0.87 7.24
CA LEU A 122 10.46 -0.16 8.31
C LEU A 122 11.90 0.18 7.93
N LEU A 123 12.64 -0.81 7.42
CA LEU A 123 14.02 -0.63 6.98
C LEU A 123 14.11 0.40 5.85
N ASP A 124 13.16 0.37 4.90
CA ASP A 124 13.10 1.33 3.80
C ASP A 124 12.95 2.77 4.30
N ARG A 125 12.00 3.01 5.22
CA ARG A 125 11.79 4.33 5.85
C ARG A 125 13.00 4.81 6.65
N GLN A 126 13.78 3.88 7.19
CA GLN A 126 15.04 4.19 7.88
C GLN A 126 16.25 4.25 6.92
N TYR A 127 16.01 4.35 5.61
CA TYR A 127 17.04 4.45 4.56
C TYR A 127 17.96 3.24 4.46
N CYS A 128 17.52 2.08 4.95
CA CYS A 128 18.24 0.81 4.96
C CYS A 128 17.83 -0.07 3.78
N TYR A 129 17.93 0.51 2.58
CA TYR A 129 17.37 -0.04 1.34
C TYR A 129 17.83 -1.46 1.00
N GLN A 130 19.13 -1.75 1.11
CA GLN A 130 19.68 -3.08 0.78
C GLN A 130 19.14 -4.17 1.72
N GLN A 131 18.99 -3.84 3.00
CA GLN A 131 18.45 -4.77 4.00
C GLN A 131 16.96 -4.98 3.76
N SER A 132 16.21 -3.90 3.50
CA SER A 132 14.78 -3.96 3.15
C SER A 132 14.50 -4.93 2.00
N LEU A 133 15.29 -4.86 0.91
CA LEU A 133 15.11 -5.71 -0.25
C LEU A 133 15.18 -7.21 0.08
N GLY A 134 16.11 -7.60 0.96
CA GLY A 134 16.22 -8.99 1.40
C GLY A 134 14.98 -9.50 2.14
N TYR A 135 14.35 -8.66 2.97
CA TYR A 135 13.13 -9.01 3.68
C TYR A 135 11.89 -9.03 2.77
N TRP A 136 11.83 -8.16 1.76
CA TRP A 136 10.79 -8.26 0.72
C TRP A 136 10.88 -9.58 -0.04
N GLN A 137 12.10 -10.00 -0.42
CA GLN A 137 12.32 -11.29 -1.09
C GLN A 137 11.90 -12.48 -0.22
N GLN A 138 12.32 -12.49 1.05
CA GLN A 138 11.90 -13.52 2.00
C GLN A 138 10.38 -13.58 2.17
N SER A 139 9.71 -12.42 2.22
CA SER A 139 8.24 -12.38 2.32
C SER A 139 7.58 -13.05 1.11
N ASP A 140 8.05 -12.76 -0.11
CA ASP A 140 7.51 -13.42 -1.31
C ASP A 140 7.79 -14.93 -1.30
N GLU A 141 8.99 -15.37 -0.91
CA GLU A 141 9.31 -16.80 -0.76
C GLU A 141 8.32 -17.52 0.16
N VAL A 142 7.97 -16.90 1.30
CA VAL A 142 6.98 -17.44 2.24
C VAL A 142 5.59 -17.48 1.60
N TYR A 143 5.14 -16.42 0.90
CA TYR A 143 3.87 -16.44 0.18
C TYR A 143 3.81 -17.49 -0.93
N GLN A 144 4.90 -17.69 -1.69
CA GLN A 144 4.99 -18.71 -2.74
C GLN A 144 4.91 -20.12 -2.16
N ALA A 145 5.55 -20.37 -1.02
CA ALA A 145 5.43 -21.64 -0.32
C ALA A 145 3.97 -21.93 0.09
N GLY A 146 3.20 -20.89 0.42
CA GLY A 146 1.78 -21.00 0.73
C GLY A 146 0.83 -21.10 -0.47
N LYS A 147 1.32 -21.11 -1.71
CA LYS A 147 0.47 -21.02 -2.92
C LYS A 147 -0.62 -22.09 -2.99
N ILE A 148 -0.34 -23.28 -2.51
CA ILE A 148 -1.29 -24.41 -2.45
C ILE A 148 -2.56 -24.08 -1.64
N TYR A 149 -2.47 -23.16 -0.69
CA TYR A 149 -3.58 -22.78 0.20
C TYR A 149 -4.47 -21.68 -0.41
N GLN A 150 -4.02 -20.96 -1.43
CA GLN A 150 -4.65 -19.72 -1.90
C GLN A 150 -6.06 -19.92 -2.48
N ASN A 151 -6.34 -21.07 -3.10
CA ASN A 151 -7.68 -21.37 -3.63
C ASN A 151 -8.72 -21.54 -2.52
N LYS A 152 -8.31 -22.09 -1.38
CA LYS A 152 -9.18 -22.32 -0.21
C LYS A 152 -9.22 -21.11 0.72
N TYR A 153 -8.13 -20.37 0.79
CA TYR A 153 -7.97 -19.20 1.65
C TYR A 153 -7.57 -17.97 0.83
N PRO A 154 -8.54 -17.27 0.22
CA PRO A 154 -8.31 -16.11 -0.64
C PRO A 154 -7.55 -14.98 0.05
N THR A 155 -7.63 -14.87 1.38
CA THR A 155 -6.89 -13.90 2.19
C THR A 155 -5.38 -14.00 2.00
N LEU A 156 -4.83 -15.20 1.79
CA LEU A 156 -3.40 -15.37 1.53
C LEU A 156 -2.99 -14.76 0.19
N ALA A 157 -3.77 -15.00 -0.87
CA ALA A 157 -3.56 -14.37 -2.17
C ALA A 157 -3.74 -12.85 -2.09
N TYR A 158 -4.72 -12.39 -1.32
CA TYR A 158 -4.93 -10.96 -1.08
C TYR A 158 -3.71 -10.29 -0.45
N ASN A 159 -3.16 -10.88 0.61
CA ASN A 159 -1.98 -10.35 1.29
C ASN A 159 -0.71 -10.44 0.43
N GLN A 160 -0.58 -11.46 -0.41
CA GLN A 160 0.50 -11.50 -1.41
C GLN A 160 0.36 -10.38 -2.44
N SER A 161 -0.85 -10.10 -2.93
CA SER A 161 -1.11 -8.99 -3.83
C SER A 161 -0.78 -7.64 -3.18
N LEU A 162 -1.14 -7.46 -1.90
CA LEU A 162 -0.75 -6.29 -1.11
C LEU A 162 0.76 -6.19 -0.94
N ASN A 163 1.46 -7.30 -0.69
CA ASN A 163 2.92 -7.34 -0.58
C ASN A 163 3.59 -6.76 -1.82
N PHE A 164 3.20 -7.21 -3.02
CA PHE A 164 3.73 -6.65 -4.27
C PHE A 164 3.40 -5.17 -4.46
N ALA A 165 2.17 -4.75 -4.15
CA ALA A 165 1.78 -3.35 -4.24
C ALA A 165 2.60 -2.46 -3.30
N ARG A 166 2.83 -2.90 -2.06
CA ARG A 166 3.65 -2.20 -1.06
C ARG A 166 5.11 -2.15 -1.48
N GLN A 167 5.68 -3.27 -1.91
CA GLN A 167 7.04 -3.33 -2.42
C GLN A 167 7.24 -2.39 -3.63
N SER A 168 6.22 -2.19 -4.46
CA SER A 168 6.31 -1.27 -5.60
C SER A 168 6.59 0.18 -5.16
N VAL A 169 6.14 0.59 -3.97
CA VAL A 169 6.32 1.97 -3.46
C VAL A 169 7.80 2.33 -3.32
N PHE A 170 8.65 1.35 -2.95
CA PHE A 170 10.11 1.49 -2.89
C PHE A 170 10.69 2.07 -4.19
N TYR A 171 10.16 1.65 -5.32
CA TYR A 171 10.65 2.02 -6.65
C TYR A 171 10.01 3.31 -7.19
N ARG A 172 9.08 3.95 -6.46
CA ARG A 172 8.31 5.12 -6.94
C ARG A 172 9.21 6.31 -7.29
N LYS A 173 10.30 6.53 -6.56
CA LYS A 173 11.24 7.65 -6.80
C LYS A 173 12.34 7.34 -7.83
N ASN A 174 12.39 6.11 -8.34
CA ASN A 174 13.41 5.71 -9.31
C ASN A 174 13.16 6.36 -10.67
N LYS A 175 14.24 6.71 -11.38
CA LYS A 175 14.12 7.19 -12.76
C LYS A 175 13.57 6.11 -13.69
N ASP A 176 13.99 4.86 -13.47
CA ASP A 176 13.47 3.68 -14.15
C ASP A 176 12.34 3.06 -13.31
N GLN A 177 11.14 3.02 -13.90
CA GLN A 177 9.92 2.52 -13.27
C GLN A 177 9.62 1.06 -13.65
N THR A 178 10.51 0.37 -14.37
CA THR A 178 10.30 -1.00 -14.86
C THR A 178 9.98 -1.98 -13.72
N GLN A 179 10.82 -2.00 -12.67
CA GLN A 179 10.62 -2.86 -11.52
C GLN A 179 9.32 -2.56 -10.78
N ARG A 180 8.96 -1.28 -10.63
CA ARG A 180 7.70 -0.86 -10.03
C ARG A 180 6.51 -1.42 -10.82
N LEU A 181 6.56 -1.29 -12.15
CA LEU A 181 5.50 -1.75 -13.03
C LEU A 181 5.35 -3.28 -13.00
N GLU A 182 6.45 -4.03 -12.95
CA GLU A 182 6.40 -5.50 -12.81
C GLU A 182 5.73 -5.92 -11.52
N LEU A 183 6.09 -5.32 -10.38
CA LEU A 183 5.46 -5.60 -9.09
C LEU A 183 3.97 -5.28 -9.12
N LEU A 184 3.57 -4.13 -9.69
CA LEU A 184 2.16 -3.78 -9.81
C LEU A 184 1.40 -4.69 -10.76
N LYS A 185 2.03 -5.24 -11.82
CA LYS A 185 1.40 -6.24 -12.69
C LYS A 185 1.18 -7.56 -11.97
N GLN A 186 2.11 -7.98 -11.11
CA GLN A 186 1.94 -9.16 -10.26
C GLN A 186 0.79 -8.95 -9.25
N ALA A 187 0.76 -7.78 -8.59
CA ALA A 187 -0.34 -7.40 -7.70
C ALA A 187 -1.70 -7.40 -8.44
N GLU A 188 -1.74 -6.85 -9.67
CA GLU A 188 -2.94 -6.76 -10.49
C GLU A 188 -3.44 -8.15 -10.90
N GLN A 189 -2.56 -9.03 -11.36
CA GLN A 189 -2.93 -10.39 -11.76
C GLN A 189 -3.64 -11.14 -10.62
N ILE A 190 -3.11 -11.05 -9.41
CA ILE A 190 -3.70 -11.70 -8.23
C ILE A 190 -5.00 -11.02 -7.82
N SER A 191 -5.03 -9.69 -7.70
CA SER A 191 -6.22 -8.94 -7.29
C SER A 191 -7.38 -9.07 -8.30
N ARG A 192 -7.08 -9.10 -9.59
CA ARG A 192 -8.06 -9.34 -10.67
C ARG A 192 -8.70 -10.73 -10.52
N ALA A 193 -7.91 -11.75 -10.22
CA ALA A 193 -8.43 -13.10 -9.98
C ALA A 193 -9.32 -13.14 -8.73
N LEU A 194 -8.94 -12.44 -7.66
CA LEU A 194 -9.75 -12.33 -6.43
C LEU A 194 -11.10 -11.66 -6.70
N VAL A 195 -11.12 -10.53 -7.40
CA VAL A 195 -12.38 -9.83 -7.75
C VAL A 195 -13.27 -10.70 -8.63
N LYS A 196 -12.69 -11.45 -9.58
CA LYS A 196 -13.44 -12.38 -10.43
C LYS A 196 -14.09 -13.51 -9.63
N ASN A 197 -13.36 -14.08 -8.67
CA ASN A 197 -13.81 -15.24 -7.90
C ASN A 197 -14.69 -14.85 -6.69
N HIS A 198 -14.53 -13.63 -6.18
CA HIS A 198 -15.24 -13.10 -5.02
C HIS A 198 -15.80 -11.70 -5.31
N PRO A 199 -16.75 -11.58 -6.26
CA PRO A 199 -17.20 -10.29 -6.77
C PRO A 199 -18.02 -9.46 -5.77
N LEU A 200 -18.35 -9.98 -4.59
CA LEU A 200 -19.05 -9.24 -3.53
C LEU A 200 -18.10 -8.76 -2.42
N ASP A 201 -16.83 -9.18 -2.44
CA ASP A 201 -15.84 -8.74 -1.46
C ASP A 201 -15.35 -7.33 -1.80
N THR A 202 -15.79 -6.36 -1.01
CA THR A 202 -15.45 -4.94 -1.23
C THR A 202 -13.97 -4.64 -0.97
N SER A 203 -13.30 -5.41 -0.10
CA SER A 203 -11.88 -5.22 0.19
C SER A 203 -11.02 -5.65 -1.00
N PHE A 204 -11.39 -6.75 -1.66
CA PHE A 204 -10.71 -7.20 -2.88
C PHE A 204 -10.96 -6.24 -4.05
N GLN A 205 -12.19 -5.75 -4.20
CA GLN A 205 -12.50 -4.72 -5.19
C GLN A 205 -11.67 -3.46 -4.96
N GLN A 206 -11.65 -2.93 -3.74
CA GLN A 206 -10.93 -1.71 -3.42
C GLN A 206 -9.43 -1.86 -3.67
N HIS A 207 -8.83 -2.96 -3.22
CA HIS A 207 -7.41 -3.22 -3.45
C HIS A 207 -7.08 -3.31 -4.94
N HIS A 208 -7.91 -4.01 -5.72
CA HIS A 208 -7.73 -4.07 -7.17
C HIS A 208 -7.75 -2.67 -7.81
N LEU A 209 -8.71 -1.83 -7.44
CA LEU A 209 -8.81 -0.46 -7.93
C LEU A 209 -7.58 0.38 -7.55
N ASN A 210 -7.05 0.21 -6.34
CA ASN A 210 -5.84 0.91 -5.88
C ASN A 210 -4.61 0.50 -6.71
N VAL A 211 -4.45 -0.79 -7.00
CA VAL A 211 -3.37 -1.29 -7.88
C VAL A 211 -3.46 -0.65 -9.27
N LEU A 212 -4.67 -0.57 -9.85
CA LEU A 212 -4.86 0.06 -11.16
C LEU A 212 -4.53 1.57 -11.13
N LEU A 213 -4.88 2.28 -10.04
CA LEU A 213 -4.50 3.69 -9.87
C LEU A 213 -2.98 3.90 -9.78
N ASP A 214 -2.27 2.98 -9.11
CA ASP A 214 -0.81 3.04 -9.01
C ASP A 214 -0.13 2.71 -10.35
N GLN A 215 -0.68 1.80 -11.17
CA GLN A 215 -0.17 1.58 -12.53
C GLN A 215 -0.37 2.79 -13.42
N LEU A 216 -1.52 3.46 -13.29
CA LEU A 216 -1.83 4.67 -14.05
C LEU A 216 -0.84 5.80 -13.78
N ASP A 217 -0.31 5.88 -12.56
CA ASP A 217 0.80 6.79 -12.20
C ASP A 217 2.04 6.62 -13.06
N ILE A 218 2.43 5.37 -13.32
CA ILE A 218 3.60 5.07 -14.15
C ILE A 218 3.30 5.43 -15.59
N TYR A 219 2.14 5.00 -16.11
CA TYR A 219 1.80 5.25 -17.51
C TYR A 219 1.69 6.75 -17.81
N GLN A 220 1.17 7.57 -16.90
CA GLN A 220 1.11 9.02 -17.09
C GLN A 220 2.49 9.71 -17.19
N GLN A 221 3.55 9.06 -16.72
CA GLN A 221 4.92 9.56 -16.84
C GLN A 221 5.63 9.08 -18.11
N GLN A 222 5.06 8.10 -18.82
CA GLN A 222 5.62 7.53 -20.04
C GLN A 222 5.03 8.20 -21.28
N ALA A 223 5.90 8.61 -22.20
CA ALA A 223 5.46 8.94 -23.55
C ALA A 223 4.81 7.68 -24.19
N ASP A 224 3.74 7.87 -24.95
CA ASP A 224 3.07 6.82 -25.75
C ASP A 224 2.35 5.70 -24.97
N SER A 225 1.82 6.01 -23.78
CA SER A 225 1.04 5.07 -22.95
C SER A 225 -0.49 5.25 -23.05
N TYR A 226 -0.98 5.99 -24.05
CA TYR A 226 -2.40 6.39 -24.14
C TYR A 226 -3.37 5.20 -24.06
N ASN A 227 -3.09 4.13 -24.79
CA ASN A 227 -3.97 2.96 -24.83
C ASN A 227 -4.05 2.28 -23.47
N GLN A 228 -2.93 2.21 -22.74
CA GLN A 228 -2.85 1.65 -21.40
C GLN A 228 -3.61 2.55 -20.41
N GLN A 229 -3.42 3.87 -20.47
CA GLN A 229 -4.17 4.80 -19.63
C GLN A 229 -5.68 4.67 -19.86
N LYS A 230 -6.11 4.68 -21.13
CA LYS A 230 -7.52 4.53 -21.49
C LYS A 230 -8.10 3.22 -20.94
N PHE A 231 -7.40 2.09 -21.15
CA PHE A 231 -7.83 0.79 -20.65
C PHE A 231 -8.01 0.79 -19.12
N LEU A 232 -7.07 1.39 -18.39
CA LEU A 232 -7.17 1.51 -16.93
C LEU A 232 -8.35 2.41 -16.51
N PHE A 233 -8.57 3.54 -17.18
CA PHE A 233 -9.73 4.39 -16.90
C PHE A 233 -11.05 3.68 -17.19
N ASP A 234 -11.15 2.92 -18.29
CA ASP A 234 -12.34 2.13 -18.60
C ASP A 234 -12.69 1.15 -17.45
N GLN A 235 -11.68 0.63 -16.73
CA GLN A 235 -11.86 -0.22 -15.54
C GLN A 235 -12.19 0.56 -14.27
N LEU A 236 -11.55 1.72 -14.06
CA LEU A 236 -11.68 2.54 -12.85
C LEU A 236 -12.99 3.34 -12.81
N ASN A 237 -13.45 3.83 -13.97
CA ASN A 237 -14.55 4.79 -14.08
C ASN A 237 -15.84 4.34 -13.39
N PRO A 238 -16.35 3.11 -13.59
CA PRO A 238 -17.62 2.70 -13.00
C PRO A 238 -17.63 2.82 -11.46
N SER A 239 -16.52 2.52 -10.81
CA SER A 239 -16.38 2.56 -9.35
C SER A 239 -16.21 3.99 -8.85
N TYR A 240 -15.25 4.74 -9.38
CA TYR A 240 -14.97 6.09 -8.88
C TYR A 240 -16.06 7.10 -9.25
N PHE A 241 -16.69 7.00 -10.43
CA PHE A 241 -17.84 7.87 -10.75
C PHE A 241 -19.07 7.57 -9.87
N LYS A 242 -19.25 6.32 -9.41
CA LYS A 242 -20.30 5.99 -8.44
C LYS A 242 -20.04 6.66 -7.09
N VAL A 243 -18.78 6.76 -6.69
CA VAL A 243 -18.34 7.48 -5.49
C VAL A 243 -18.56 8.99 -5.64
N LEU A 244 -18.14 9.58 -6.77
CA LEU A 244 -18.30 11.02 -7.05
C LEU A 244 -19.78 11.46 -7.02
N LYS A 245 -20.71 10.56 -7.37
CA LYS A 245 -22.16 10.82 -7.29
C LYS A 245 -22.71 10.79 -5.86
N ARG A 246 -21.99 10.24 -4.88
CA ARG A 246 -22.40 10.18 -3.48
C ARG A 246 -21.83 11.40 -2.74
N GLN A 247 -22.66 12.41 -2.50
CA GLN A 247 -22.28 13.67 -1.83
C GLN A 247 -22.03 13.54 -0.31
N ASN A 248 -22.03 12.33 0.24
CA ASN A 248 -21.80 12.04 1.67
C ASN A 248 -20.46 11.32 1.87
N MET A 249 -19.92 11.40 3.09
CA MET A 249 -18.59 10.91 3.48
C MET A 249 -18.23 9.59 2.77
N VAL A 250 -17.14 9.64 2.02
CA VAL A 250 -16.57 8.48 1.34
C VAL A 250 -15.40 7.99 2.18
N SER A 251 -15.42 6.70 2.54
CA SER A 251 -14.30 6.03 3.22
C SER A 251 -13.01 5.98 2.40
N ASP A 252 -13.02 6.48 1.16
CA ASP A 252 -11.95 6.36 0.17
C ASP A 252 -11.69 7.67 -0.59
N PHE A 253 -11.83 8.80 0.10
CA PHE A 253 -11.68 10.11 -0.54
C PHE A 253 -10.28 10.32 -1.13
N GLY A 254 -9.21 9.94 -0.41
CA GLY A 254 -7.84 10.09 -0.91
C GLY A 254 -7.64 9.45 -2.28
N ASN A 255 -8.08 8.20 -2.47
CA ASN A 255 -8.02 7.51 -3.77
C ASN A 255 -8.96 8.13 -4.81
N THR A 256 -10.10 8.66 -4.38
CA THR A 256 -10.98 9.42 -5.28
C THR A 256 -10.31 10.69 -5.81
N MET A 257 -9.55 11.42 -4.98
CA MET A 257 -8.82 12.61 -5.42
C MET A 257 -7.69 12.29 -6.38
N ILE A 258 -6.98 11.20 -6.10
CA ILE A 258 -5.94 10.69 -6.99
C ILE A 258 -6.56 10.31 -8.34
N PHE A 259 -7.71 9.64 -8.32
CA PHE A 259 -8.47 9.37 -9.55
C PHE A 259 -8.83 10.67 -10.28
N ILE A 260 -9.35 11.69 -9.58
CA ILE A 260 -9.72 12.98 -10.19
C ILE A 260 -8.51 13.64 -10.86
N GLN A 261 -7.39 13.75 -10.14
CA GLN A 261 -6.16 14.33 -10.66
C GLN A 261 -5.66 13.59 -11.90
N LYS A 262 -5.64 12.25 -11.84
CA LYS A 262 -5.17 11.44 -12.97
C LYS A 262 -6.11 11.55 -14.16
N TYR A 263 -7.43 11.49 -13.95
CA TYR A 263 -8.39 11.59 -15.04
C TYR A 263 -8.40 12.98 -15.68
N TYR A 264 -8.25 14.04 -14.88
CA TYR A 264 -8.04 15.40 -15.40
C TYR A 264 -6.80 15.48 -16.30
N ARG A 265 -5.65 14.95 -15.86
CA ARG A 265 -4.42 14.92 -16.67
C ARG A 265 -4.61 14.18 -17.99
N TYR A 266 -5.32 13.05 -17.95
CA TYR A 266 -5.68 12.29 -19.15
C TYR A 266 -6.52 13.10 -20.11
N LEU A 267 -7.64 13.69 -19.65
CA LEU A 267 -8.49 14.53 -20.49
C LEU A 267 -7.73 15.73 -21.05
N TYR A 268 -6.88 16.37 -20.24
CA TYR A 268 -6.20 17.61 -20.62
C TYR A 268 -5.25 17.43 -21.82
N ILE A 269 -4.59 16.27 -21.92
CA ILE A 269 -3.73 15.94 -23.06
C ILE A 269 -4.53 15.92 -24.38
N HIS A 270 -5.82 15.60 -24.33
CA HIS A 270 -6.67 15.48 -25.52
C HIS A 270 -7.47 16.75 -25.80
N ASP A 271 -8.14 17.27 -24.77
CA ASP A 271 -8.97 18.47 -24.84
C ASP A 271 -8.92 19.21 -23.50
N PRO A 272 -8.08 20.25 -23.38
CA PRO A 272 -7.98 21.07 -22.18
C PRO A 272 -9.32 21.70 -21.74
N ASN A 273 -10.21 22.03 -22.69
CA ASN A 273 -11.50 22.63 -22.36
C ASN A 273 -12.43 21.57 -21.75
N GLN A 274 -12.47 20.38 -22.33
CA GLN A 274 -13.21 19.25 -21.77
C GLN A 274 -12.70 18.89 -20.38
N ALA A 275 -11.37 18.85 -20.19
CA ALA A 275 -10.75 18.57 -18.90
C ALA A 275 -11.18 19.57 -17.82
N MET A 276 -11.16 20.87 -18.15
CA MET A 276 -11.60 21.92 -17.22
C MET A 276 -13.10 21.84 -16.93
N GLN A 277 -13.94 21.60 -17.94
CA GLN A 277 -15.38 21.39 -17.72
C GLN A 277 -15.63 20.22 -16.78
N TRP A 278 -14.93 19.11 -16.99
CA TRP A 278 -15.04 17.93 -16.16
C TRP A 278 -14.56 18.17 -14.72
N LEU A 279 -13.43 18.87 -14.54
CA LEU A 279 -12.92 19.23 -13.22
C LEU A 279 -13.91 20.12 -12.45
N ASN A 280 -14.52 21.09 -13.13
CA ASN A 280 -15.54 21.97 -12.54
C ASN A 280 -16.79 21.21 -12.10
N GLN A 281 -17.18 20.14 -12.80
CA GLN A 281 -18.27 19.27 -12.37
C GLN A 281 -17.98 18.55 -11.05
N GLN A 282 -16.71 18.43 -10.65
CA GLN A 282 -16.33 17.82 -9.38
C GLN A 282 -16.24 18.84 -8.23
N HIS A 283 -16.51 20.13 -8.47
CA HIS A 283 -16.34 21.21 -7.49
C HIS A 283 -17.03 20.91 -6.15
N ASP A 284 -18.33 20.62 -6.19
CA ASP A 284 -19.13 20.39 -4.99
C ASP A 284 -18.62 19.20 -4.17
N PHE A 285 -18.14 18.15 -4.84
CA PHE A 285 -17.56 16.99 -4.18
C PHE A 285 -16.26 17.37 -3.43
N ILE A 286 -15.37 18.09 -4.10
CA ILE A 286 -14.07 18.51 -3.56
C ILE A 286 -14.27 19.49 -2.38
N GLU A 287 -15.12 20.50 -2.54
CA GLU A 287 -15.39 21.50 -1.49
C GLU A 287 -16.10 20.90 -0.28
N ASN A 288 -17.07 20.02 -0.50
CA ASN A 288 -17.78 19.34 0.58
C ASN A 288 -16.79 18.53 1.43
N TYR A 289 -15.84 17.82 0.82
CA TYR A 289 -14.80 17.16 1.58
C TYR A 289 -13.91 18.13 2.35
N ARG A 290 -13.35 19.13 1.66
CA ARG A 290 -12.46 20.13 2.27
C ARG A 290 -13.09 20.76 3.51
N SER A 291 -14.38 21.10 3.44
CA SER A 291 -15.11 21.72 4.55
C SER A 291 -15.29 20.81 5.78
N ARG A 292 -15.24 19.49 5.60
CA ARG A 292 -15.45 18.50 6.67
C ARG A 292 -14.16 18.00 7.30
N GLN A 293 -13.03 18.12 6.61
CA GLN A 293 -11.74 17.68 7.13
C GLN A 293 -11.07 18.74 8.00
N ARG A 294 -10.63 18.32 9.18
CA ARG A 294 -9.88 19.18 10.10
C ARG A 294 -8.38 19.18 9.81
N GLU A 295 -7.87 18.05 9.35
CA GLU A 295 -6.46 17.87 9.01
C GLU A 295 -6.39 17.21 7.64
N LEU A 296 -5.47 17.71 6.81
CA LEU A 296 -5.23 17.22 5.46
C LEU A 296 -3.83 16.61 5.40
N SER A 297 -3.73 15.45 4.76
CA SER A 297 -2.44 14.85 4.40
C SER A 297 -1.69 15.72 3.39
N GLN A 298 -0.38 15.52 3.30
CA GLN A 298 0.48 16.14 2.29
C GLN A 298 -0.08 15.98 0.86
N ARG A 299 -0.51 14.76 0.53
CA ARG A 299 -1.10 14.44 -0.77
C ARG A 299 -2.39 15.22 -1.07
N GLU A 300 -3.23 15.42 -0.07
CA GLU A 300 -4.49 16.17 -0.22
C GLU A 300 -4.23 17.66 -0.36
N LYS A 301 -3.25 18.20 0.38
CA LYS A 301 -2.78 19.58 0.20
C LYS A 301 -2.24 19.80 -1.21
N GLU A 302 -1.42 18.87 -1.72
CA GLU A 302 -0.89 18.93 -3.09
C GLU A 302 -2.02 18.90 -4.12
N PHE A 303 -2.99 17.99 -3.97
CA PHE A 303 -4.15 17.98 -4.86
C PHE A 303 -4.87 19.33 -4.83
N LEU A 304 -5.19 19.84 -3.63
CA LEU A 304 -5.99 21.06 -3.48
C LEU A 304 -5.24 22.27 -4.05
N ALA A 305 -3.92 22.35 -3.85
CA ALA A 305 -3.06 23.33 -4.48
C ALA A 305 -3.20 23.29 -6.01
N GLY A 306 -3.06 22.12 -6.62
CA GLY A 306 -3.21 21.95 -8.08
C GLY A 306 -4.62 22.26 -8.58
N TYR A 307 -5.64 21.83 -7.85
CA TYR A 307 -7.05 22.09 -8.17
C TYR A 307 -7.37 23.59 -8.17
N TYR A 308 -6.95 24.32 -7.14
CA TYR A 308 -7.16 25.77 -7.05
C TYR A 308 -6.31 26.54 -8.06
N ALA A 309 -5.10 26.07 -8.37
CA ALA A 309 -4.27 26.62 -9.43
C ALA A 309 -4.96 26.49 -10.80
N ALA A 310 -5.51 25.31 -11.12
CA ALA A 310 -6.27 25.08 -12.34
C ALA A 310 -7.49 26.03 -12.46
N ASN A 311 -8.18 26.27 -11.34
CA ASN A 311 -9.32 27.19 -11.23
C ASN A 311 -8.95 28.68 -11.08
N ARG A 312 -7.67 29.04 -11.21
CA ARG A 312 -7.16 30.43 -11.07
C ARG A 312 -7.43 31.06 -9.71
N GLN A 313 -7.62 30.25 -8.67
CA GLN A 313 -7.73 30.69 -7.28
C GLN A 313 -6.34 30.67 -6.63
N PHE A 314 -5.46 31.56 -7.11
CA PHE A 314 -4.03 31.49 -6.81
C PHE A 314 -3.70 31.66 -5.32
N ASP A 315 -4.42 32.51 -4.60
CA ASP A 315 -4.19 32.71 -3.17
C ASP A 315 -4.45 31.42 -2.38
N LEU A 316 -5.54 30.70 -2.71
CA LEU A 316 -5.85 29.40 -2.11
C LEU A 316 -4.82 28.36 -2.53
N ALA A 317 -4.43 28.31 -3.81
CA ALA A 317 -3.41 27.39 -4.28
C ALA A 317 -2.09 27.57 -3.53
N MET A 318 -1.62 28.81 -3.38
CA MET A 318 -0.40 29.14 -2.63
C MET A 318 -0.53 28.76 -1.15
N SER A 319 -1.68 29.00 -0.52
CA SER A 319 -1.89 28.63 0.89
C SER A 319 -1.70 27.14 1.15
N TYR A 320 -2.03 26.27 0.19
CA TYR A 320 -1.80 24.83 0.31
C TYR A 320 -0.36 24.43 -0.02
N LEU A 321 0.26 25.06 -1.02
CA LEU A 321 1.67 24.83 -1.36
C LEU A 321 2.61 25.17 -0.20
N GLU A 322 2.32 26.24 0.54
CA GLU A 322 3.09 26.67 1.71
C GLU A 322 3.01 25.70 2.90
N GLN A 323 2.01 24.80 2.91
CA GLN A 323 1.82 23.78 3.94
C GLN A 323 2.47 22.43 3.59
N LEU A 324 3.10 22.32 2.43
CA LEU A 324 3.82 21.11 2.03
C LEU A 324 5.17 21.05 2.76
N ASP A 325 5.43 19.89 3.36
CA ASP A 325 6.67 19.62 4.08
C ASP A 325 7.65 18.87 3.17
N PRO A 326 8.76 19.51 2.74
CA PRO A 326 9.79 18.86 1.94
C PRO A 326 10.57 17.77 2.70
N GLU A 327 10.39 17.65 4.02
CA GLU A 327 11.02 16.64 4.88
C GLU A 327 10.19 15.35 5.01
N GLU A 328 8.89 15.38 4.70
CA GLU A 328 8.06 14.18 4.76
C GLU A 328 8.53 13.09 3.76
N ASP A 329 8.41 11.82 4.14
CA ASP A 329 8.87 10.68 3.34
C ASP A 329 8.22 10.63 1.94
N ASP A 330 6.99 11.11 1.82
CA ASP A 330 6.21 11.15 0.59
C ASP A 330 6.33 12.49 -0.16
N ALA A 331 7.24 13.38 0.25
CA ALA A 331 7.43 14.69 -0.36
C ALA A 331 7.54 14.61 -1.89
N THR A 332 6.68 15.39 -2.53
CA THR A 332 6.58 15.52 -3.99
C THR A 332 7.89 16.03 -4.54
N SER A 333 8.38 15.39 -5.60
CA SER A 333 9.68 15.78 -6.12
C SER A 333 9.58 17.16 -6.77
N VAL A 334 10.67 17.94 -6.66
CA VAL A 334 10.76 19.24 -7.34
C VAL A 334 10.53 19.10 -8.85
N ARG A 335 10.95 17.96 -9.42
CA ARG A 335 10.74 17.64 -10.83
C ARG A 335 9.25 17.61 -11.17
N ASP A 336 8.39 17.13 -10.28
CA ASP A 336 6.94 17.03 -10.55
C ASP A 336 6.29 18.41 -10.60
N PHE A 337 6.69 19.34 -9.71
CA PHE A 337 6.25 20.75 -9.79
C PHE A 337 6.80 21.48 -11.02
N LYS A 338 8.03 21.17 -11.43
CA LYS A 338 8.67 21.71 -12.65
C LYS A 338 8.14 21.08 -13.93
N SER A 339 7.62 19.86 -13.86
CA SER A 339 7.05 19.13 -15.00
C SER A 339 5.84 19.89 -15.55
N MET A 340 5.44 19.60 -16.78
CA MET A 340 4.22 20.18 -17.37
C MET A 340 2.93 19.57 -16.80
N ASP A 341 2.82 19.42 -15.47
CA ASP A 341 1.55 19.05 -14.85
C ASP A 341 0.50 20.12 -15.18
N PRO A 342 -0.60 19.74 -15.85
CA PRO A 342 -1.64 20.68 -16.26
C PRO A 342 -2.37 21.33 -15.09
N LEU A 343 -2.32 20.76 -13.87
CA LEU A 343 -2.95 21.38 -12.70
C LEU A 343 -2.26 22.70 -12.32
N TYR A 344 -0.94 22.78 -12.47
CA TYR A 344 -0.16 23.97 -12.12
C TYR A 344 0.07 24.92 -13.30
N ALA A 345 -0.46 24.62 -14.49
CA ALA A 345 -0.18 25.38 -15.71
C ALA A 345 -0.49 26.88 -15.57
N ASN A 346 -1.58 27.23 -14.88
CA ASN A 346 -2.03 28.62 -14.72
C ASN A 346 -1.22 29.42 -13.68
N ILE A 347 -0.58 28.75 -12.71
CA ILE A 347 0.15 29.42 -11.62
C ILE A 347 1.67 29.36 -11.79
N ARG A 348 2.18 28.42 -12.61
CA ARG A 348 3.61 28.08 -12.73
C ARG A 348 4.51 29.29 -12.94
N TYR A 349 4.12 30.23 -13.80
CA TYR A 349 4.95 31.38 -14.15
C TYR A 349 4.71 32.61 -13.30
N THR A 350 3.90 32.51 -12.24
CA THR A 350 3.70 33.62 -11.31
C THR A 350 4.93 33.82 -10.42
N PRO A 351 5.26 35.06 -10.04
CA PRO A 351 6.41 35.32 -9.15
C PRO A 351 6.30 34.60 -7.81
N ALA A 352 5.10 34.52 -7.23
CA ALA A 352 4.85 33.84 -5.95
C ALA A 352 5.17 32.34 -6.03
N PHE A 353 4.69 31.65 -7.06
CA PHE A 353 4.96 30.23 -7.25
C PHE A 353 6.45 29.96 -7.49
N GLN A 354 7.12 30.77 -8.31
CA GLN A 354 8.56 30.62 -8.57
C GLN A 354 9.40 30.84 -7.30
N LEU A 355 9.04 31.83 -6.48
CA LEU A 355 9.69 32.06 -5.19
C LEU A 355 9.50 30.86 -4.25
N TRP A 356 8.27 30.37 -4.12
CA TRP A 356 7.96 29.19 -3.32
C TRP A 356 8.73 27.96 -3.80
N LEU A 357 8.69 27.67 -5.11
CA LEU A 357 9.33 26.49 -5.68
C LEU A 357 10.85 26.50 -5.46
N ASN A 358 11.49 27.66 -5.58
CA ASN A 358 12.91 27.81 -5.31
C ASN A 358 13.25 27.55 -3.83
N ASN A 359 12.39 27.95 -2.90
CA ASN A 359 12.57 27.67 -1.47
C ASN A 359 12.33 26.19 -1.15
N TYR A 360 11.24 25.61 -1.69
CA TYR A 360 10.94 24.20 -1.56
C TYR A 360 12.08 23.32 -2.10
N GLU A 361 12.62 23.66 -3.28
CA GLU A 361 13.75 22.94 -3.88
C GLU A 361 15.00 22.95 -3.00
N LYS A 362 15.34 24.09 -2.39
CA LYS A 362 16.49 24.18 -1.48
C LYS A 362 16.33 23.24 -0.30
N HIS A 363 15.16 23.23 0.34
CA HIS A 363 14.90 22.36 1.49
C HIS A 363 14.86 20.88 1.08
N TYR A 364 14.15 20.55 0.00
CA TYR A 364 14.07 19.20 -0.53
C TYR A 364 15.45 18.60 -0.82
N LEU A 365 16.35 19.37 -1.48
CA LEU A 365 17.70 18.90 -1.82
C LEU A 365 18.59 18.70 -0.59
N VAL A 366 18.42 19.48 0.48
CA VAL A 366 19.13 19.25 1.74
C VAL A 366 18.73 17.90 2.33
N GLN A 367 17.43 17.60 2.34
CA GLN A 367 16.91 16.36 2.90
C GLN A 367 17.33 15.12 2.11
N GLN A 368 17.32 15.17 0.77
CA GLN A 368 17.77 14.03 -0.04
C GLN A 368 19.24 13.66 0.20
N LYS A 369 20.09 14.59 0.64
CA LYS A 369 21.52 14.34 0.91
C LYS A 369 21.78 13.63 2.25
N GLN A 370 20.82 13.63 3.18
CA GLN A 370 21.00 13.10 4.54
C GLN A 370 20.54 11.64 4.71
N LYS A 371 20.27 10.94 3.61
CA LYS A 371 19.70 9.58 3.63
C LYS A 371 20.79 8.52 3.75
N GLN A 372 21.31 8.33 4.96
CA GLN A 372 22.10 7.15 5.33
C GLN A 372 21.22 6.21 6.17
N CYS A 373 21.44 4.90 6.04
CA CYS A 373 20.74 3.91 6.85
C CYS A 373 20.87 4.26 8.34
N ARG A 374 19.72 4.52 8.99
CA ARG A 374 19.63 5.00 10.37
C ARG A 374 19.68 3.86 11.40
N ILE A 375 19.52 2.61 10.92
CA ILE A 375 19.65 1.43 11.75
C ILE A 375 21.08 0.92 11.63
N PRO A 376 21.88 0.91 12.70
CA PRO A 376 23.20 0.29 12.66
C PRO A 376 23.06 -1.16 12.18
N THR A 377 23.91 -1.58 11.25
CA THR A 377 24.16 -3.01 11.04
C THR A 377 24.61 -3.59 12.36
N LEU A 378 23.74 -4.36 13.02
CA LEU A 378 24.04 -5.08 14.25
C LEU A 378 24.79 -6.37 13.93
#